data_AF-A0AAW2ZC16-F1
#
_entry.id   AF-A0AAW2ZC16-F1
#
_cell.length_a   1.000
_cell.length_b   1.000
_cell.length_c   1.000
_cell.angle_alpha   90.00
_cell.angle_beta   90.00
_cell.angle_gamma   90.00
#
_symmetry.space_group_name_H-M   'P 1'
#
loop_
_entity.id
_entity.type
_entity.pdbx_description
1 polymer ?
#
loop_
_entity_poly.entity_id
_entity_poly.type
_entity_poly.pdbx_seq_one_letter_code
_entity_poly.pdbx_strand_id
1 'polypeptide(L)'
;MEVKPWTCCGKYFYPLVVPFFVNYVVQNAIVQNTDDFIDLSSGVYYVWAAHLTCFGKAITPSEKISVSELSEFSVESEYARMLCIFTICISFMLFSPIIIVCGVLYLIVKYIADRVRIKRVYDHRVQLNYGIERSKTDLKSHLRMIRLVMRLTLFSLSIFTFIASCFFVVRVLTNDGFLPHALLSSTLHFVCLAVMFVVWRLDVAHNDVRLLASQVEIHEKHSYPLNAYQPPFKFLLQ
;
A
#
# COMPACT_ATOMS: atom_id res chain seq x y z
N MET A 1 -40.23 -23.75 -27.68
CA MET A 1 -39.57 -22.54 -27.13
C MET A 1 -38.23 -22.99 -26.58
N GLU A 2 -37.17 -22.81 -27.36
CA GLU A 2 -35.80 -23.11 -26.94
C GLU A 2 -35.33 -22.01 -25.98
N VAL A 3 -35.34 -22.30 -24.69
CA VAL A 3 -34.81 -21.40 -23.66
C VAL A 3 -33.29 -21.52 -23.71
N LYS A 4 -32.61 -20.57 -24.36
CA LYS A 4 -31.14 -20.54 -24.35
C LYS A 4 -30.66 -20.33 -22.90
N PRO A 5 -29.89 -21.25 -22.30
CA PRO A 5 -29.51 -21.17 -20.88
C PRO A 5 -28.67 -19.92 -20.55
N TRP A 6 -28.01 -19.36 -21.56
CA TRP A 6 -27.16 -18.18 -21.45
C TRP A 6 -27.91 -16.86 -21.23
N THR A 7 -29.19 -16.76 -21.65
CA THR A 7 -29.96 -15.51 -21.52
C THR A 7 -30.43 -15.22 -20.09
N CYS A 8 -30.52 -16.24 -19.22
CA CYS A 8 -30.83 -16.05 -17.80
C CYS A 8 -29.60 -15.72 -16.97
N CYS A 9 -28.44 -16.36 -17.23
CA CYS A 9 -27.22 -16.07 -16.48
C CYS A 9 -26.64 -14.68 -16.79
N GLY A 10 -26.61 -14.24 -18.06
CA GLY A 10 -25.98 -12.97 -18.41
C GLY A 10 -26.70 -11.71 -17.89
N LYS A 11 -28.02 -11.75 -17.78
CA LYS A 11 -28.85 -10.58 -17.45
C LYS A 11 -28.99 -10.31 -15.95
N TYR A 12 -28.85 -11.35 -15.12
CA TYR A 12 -29.02 -11.25 -13.67
C TYR A 12 -27.72 -11.46 -12.89
N PHE A 13 -26.79 -12.31 -13.36
CA PHE A 13 -25.63 -12.69 -12.56
C PHE A 13 -24.64 -11.53 -12.39
N TYR A 14 -24.28 -10.83 -13.47
CA TYR A 14 -23.29 -9.75 -13.44
C TYR A 14 -23.70 -8.51 -12.63
N PRO A 15 -24.92 -7.94 -12.75
CA PRO A 15 -25.27 -6.77 -11.94
C PRO A 15 -25.49 -7.10 -10.45
N LEU A 16 -25.86 -8.34 -10.10
CA LEU A 16 -26.08 -8.74 -8.70
C LEU A 16 -24.79 -9.00 -7.93
N VAL A 17 -23.70 -9.38 -8.60
CA VAL A 17 -22.40 -9.61 -7.91
C VAL A 17 -21.62 -8.33 -7.64
N VAL A 18 -21.88 -7.25 -8.39
CA VAL A 18 -21.14 -5.98 -8.24
C VAL A 18 -21.27 -5.38 -6.83
N PRO A 19 -22.47 -5.29 -6.22
CA PRO A 19 -22.60 -4.81 -4.83
C PRO A 19 -21.79 -5.63 -3.81
N PHE A 20 -21.67 -6.95 -4.01
CA PHE A 20 -20.85 -7.82 -3.16
C PHE A 20 -19.37 -7.44 -3.26
N PHE A 21 -18.85 -7.25 -4.49
CA PHE A 21 -17.46 -6.84 -4.70
C PHE A 21 -17.17 -5.43 -4.20
N VAL A 22 -18.11 -4.49 -4.33
CA VAL A 22 -17.97 -3.14 -3.76
C VAL A 22 -17.83 -3.23 -2.24
N ASN A 23 -18.68 -4.02 -1.58
CA ASN A 23 -18.58 -4.23 -0.13
C ASN A 23 -17.24 -4.89 0.25
N TYR A 24 -16.81 -5.90 -0.50
CA TYR A 24 -15.49 -6.53 -0.30
C TYR A 24 -14.34 -5.53 -0.39
N VAL A 25 -14.31 -4.67 -1.42
CA VAL A 25 -13.26 -3.64 -1.57
C VAL A 25 -13.29 -2.64 -0.42
N VAL A 26 -14.47 -2.19 0.01
CA VAL A 26 -14.61 -1.27 1.15
C VAL A 26 -14.16 -1.91 2.46
N GLN A 27 -14.56 -3.15 2.72
CA GLN A 27 -14.11 -3.90 3.90
C GLN A 27 -12.59 -4.04 3.91
N ASN A 28 -11.99 -4.39 2.78
CA ASN A 28 -10.54 -4.47 2.69
C ASN A 28 -9.87 -3.10 2.88
N ALA A 29 -10.46 -2.03 2.36
CA ALA A 29 -9.95 -0.67 2.57
C ALA A 29 -10.00 -0.21 4.04
N ILE A 30 -10.89 -0.75 4.87
CA ILE A 30 -10.95 -0.38 6.28
C ILE A 30 -10.18 -1.38 7.13
N VAL A 31 -10.58 -2.65 7.07
CA VAL A 31 -10.07 -3.70 7.94
C VAL A 31 -8.59 -3.98 7.66
N GLN A 32 -8.18 -4.11 6.40
CA GLN A 32 -6.77 -4.41 6.10
C GLN A 32 -5.87 -3.21 6.39
N ASN A 33 -6.29 -2.00 6.02
CA ASN A 33 -5.48 -0.83 6.33
C ASN A 33 -5.38 -0.62 7.85
N THR A 34 -6.40 -0.97 8.63
CA THR A 34 -6.35 -0.95 10.10
C THR A 34 -5.38 -2.01 10.64
N ASP A 35 -5.40 -3.23 10.08
CA ASP A 35 -4.44 -4.29 10.41
C ASP A 35 -3.00 -3.85 10.12
N ASP A 36 -2.77 -3.19 8.97
CA ASP A 36 -1.47 -2.61 8.59
C ASP A 36 -0.99 -1.53 9.57
N PHE A 37 -1.91 -0.73 10.12
CA PHE A 37 -1.55 0.31 11.10
C PHE A 37 -1.19 -0.27 12.47
N ILE A 38 -1.98 -1.22 12.95
CA ILE A 38 -1.85 -1.78 14.30
C ILE A 38 -0.79 -2.91 14.32
N ASP A 39 -0.46 -3.48 13.17
CA ASP A 39 0.37 -4.69 13.05
C ASP A 39 -0.16 -5.78 13.99
N LEU A 40 -1.47 -6.01 13.91
CA LEU A 40 -2.24 -6.83 14.85
C LEU A 40 -1.68 -8.25 14.92
N SER A 41 -1.18 -8.79 13.81
CA SER A 41 -0.53 -10.11 13.77
C SER A 41 0.73 -10.19 14.63
N SER A 42 1.65 -9.23 14.52
CA SER A 42 2.86 -9.17 15.34
C SER A 42 2.55 -8.84 16.80
N GLY A 43 1.59 -7.94 17.05
CA GLY A 43 1.13 -7.59 18.39
C GLY A 43 0.48 -8.76 19.13
N VAL A 44 -0.40 -9.50 18.45
CA VAL A 44 -1.06 -10.70 19.01
C VAL A 44 -0.03 -11.80 19.25
N TYR A 45 0.91 -12.03 18.33
CA TYR A 45 1.99 -12.99 18.56
C TYR A 45 2.84 -12.59 19.77
N TYR A 46 3.21 -11.30 19.92
CA TYR A 46 3.95 -10.83 21.08
C TYR A 46 3.17 -11.04 22.38
N VAL A 47 1.89 -10.69 22.43
CA VAL A 47 1.04 -10.88 23.61
C VAL A 47 0.84 -12.36 23.91
N TRP A 48 0.63 -13.18 22.88
CA TRP A 48 0.47 -14.63 23.01
C TRP A 48 1.76 -15.29 23.49
N ALA A 49 2.90 -14.95 22.89
CA ALA A 49 4.22 -15.41 23.30
C ALA A 49 4.53 -14.95 24.74
N ALA A 50 4.28 -13.68 25.08
CA ALA A 50 4.45 -13.15 26.44
C ALA A 50 3.52 -13.85 27.44
N HIS A 51 2.27 -14.13 27.07
CA HIS A 51 1.31 -14.83 27.91
C HIS A 51 1.68 -16.31 28.11
N LEU A 52 2.16 -17.00 27.06
CA LEU A 52 2.66 -18.38 27.17
C LEU A 52 3.98 -18.45 27.96
N THR A 53 4.86 -17.47 27.81
CA THR A 53 6.15 -17.40 28.54
C THR A 53 6.01 -16.86 29.97
N CYS A 54 4.85 -16.33 30.33
CA CYS A 54 4.50 -15.91 31.69
C CYS A 54 4.58 -17.06 32.72
N PHE A 55 4.72 -18.31 32.27
CA PHE A 55 5.01 -19.46 33.12
C PHE A 55 6.50 -19.73 33.40
N GLY A 56 7.47 -18.89 32.99
CA GLY A 56 8.82 -19.09 33.54
C GLY A 56 10.02 -18.26 33.13
N LYS A 57 9.98 -17.33 32.16
CA LYS A 57 11.21 -16.57 31.80
C LYS A 57 10.94 -15.11 31.47
N ALA A 58 11.72 -14.23 32.10
CA ALA A 58 11.85 -12.84 31.67
C ALA A 58 12.40 -12.82 30.23
N ILE A 59 11.68 -12.13 29.34
CA ILE A 59 12.06 -11.97 27.93
C ILE A 59 13.45 -11.34 27.90
N THR A 60 14.45 -12.11 27.47
CA THR A 60 15.81 -11.60 27.32
C THR A 60 15.86 -10.63 26.13
N PRO A 61 16.77 -9.64 26.12
CA PRO A 61 16.87 -8.70 24.99
C PRO A 61 17.08 -9.41 23.65
N SER A 62 17.74 -10.57 23.63
CA SER A 62 17.91 -11.41 22.44
C SER A 62 16.61 -12.06 21.93
N GLU A 63 15.66 -12.37 22.81
CA GLU A 63 14.36 -12.92 22.44
C GLU A 63 13.41 -11.81 21.95
N LYS A 64 13.57 -10.58 22.47
CA LYS A 64 12.90 -9.40 21.89
C LYS A 64 13.40 -9.10 20.46
N ILE A 65 14.68 -9.35 20.20
CA ILE A 65 15.29 -9.21 18.87
C ILE A 65 14.72 -10.26 17.90
N SER A 66 14.60 -11.53 18.29
CA SER A 66 14.05 -12.58 17.40
C SER A 66 12.58 -12.36 17.06
N VAL A 67 11.76 -11.87 18.01
CA VAL A 67 10.36 -11.50 17.75
C VAL A 67 10.25 -10.30 16.82
N SER A 68 11.19 -9.36 16.89
CA SER A 68 11.25 -8.23 15.96
C SER A 68 11.79 -8.58 14.56
N GLU A 69 12.61 -9.64 14.46
CA GLU A 69 13.02 -10.23 13.17
C GLU A 69 11.86 -10.95 12.48
N LEU A 70 10.92 -11.52 13.25
CA LEU A 70 9.72 -12.20 12.75
C LEU A 70 8.65 -11.26 12.18
N SER A 71 8.68 -9.96 12.49
CA SER A 71 7.90 -8.95 11.74
C SER A 71 8.66 -8.59 10.46
N GLU A 72 8.86 -9.59 9.60
CA GLU A 72 9.38 -9.38 8.28
C GLU A 72 8.24 -8.83 7.41
N PHE A 73 8.41 -7.60 6.92
CA PHE A 73 7.44 -6.99 6.02
C PHE A 73 7.36 -7.85 4.75
N SER A 74 6.34 -8.70 4.67
CA SER A 74 6.11 -9.60 3.53
C SER A 74 5.59 -8.81 2.34
N VAL A 75 6.53 -8.19 1.63
CA VAL A 75 6.35 -7.54 0.33
C VAL A 75 5.36 -8.33 -0.53
N GLU A 76 5.63 -9.62 -0.73
CA GLU A 76 4.87 -10.47 -1.65
C GLU A 76 3.37 -10.54 -1.32
N SER A 77 3.02 -10.66 -0.03
CA SER A 77 1.62 -10.76 0.41
C SER A 77 0.87 -9.44 0.20
N GLU A 78 1.50 -8.33 0.58
CA GLU A 78 0.90 -7.01 0.48
C GLU A 78 0.67 -6.59 -0.98
N TYR A 79 1.62 -6.86 -1.88
CA TYR A 79 1.43 -6.56 -3.30
C TYR A 79 0.45 -7.52 -3.99
N ALA A 80 0.43 -8.80 -3.62
CA ALA A 80 -0.55 -9.74 -4.16
C ALA A 80 -2.00 -9.30 -3.83
N ARG A 81 -2.23 -8.81 -2.61
CA ARG A 81 -3.53 -8.25 -2.19
C ARG A 81 -3.89 -6.99 -2.95
N MET A 82 -2.93 -6.07 -3.10
CA MET A 82 -3.13 -4.85 -3.89
C MET A 82 -3.49 -5.17 -5.35
N LEU A 83 -2.82 -6.15 -5.96
CA LEU A 83 -3.12 -6.65 -7.31
C LEU A 83 -4.49 -7.31 -7.41
N CYS A 84 -4.92 -8.05 -6.38
CA CYS A 84 -6.24 -8.67 -6.33
C CYS A 84 -7.36 -7.61 -6.37
N ILE A 85 -7.28 -6.60 -5.51
CA ILE A 85 -8.26 -5.51 -5.47
C ILE A 85 -8.25 -4.69 -6.76
N PHE A 86 -7.06 -4.43 -7.32
CA PHE A 86 -6.90 -3.78 -8.61
C PHE A 86 -7.58 -4.57 -9.75
N THR A 87 -7.40 -5.89 -9.77
CA THR A 87 -8.03 -6.77 -10.77
C THR A 87 -9.55 -6.71 -10.67
N ILE A 88 -10.09 -6.79 -9.45
CA ILE A 88 -11.54 -6.64 -9.21
C ILE A 88 -12.06 -5.29 -9.74
N CYS A 89 -11.32 -4.20 -9.51
CA CYS A 89 -11.69 -2.88 -10.00
C CYS A 89 -11.75 -2.82 -11.53
N ILE A 90 -10.75 -3.37 -12.23
CA ILE A 90 -10.72 -3.40 -13.70
C ILE A 90 -11.84 -4.30 -14.26
N SER A 91 -12.07 -5.46 -13.67
CA SER A 91 -13.07 -6.41 -14.17
C SER A 91 -14.49 -5.84 -14.11
N PHE A 92 -14.80 -5.04 -13.09
CA PHE A 92 -16.16 -4.55 -12.86
C PHE A 92 -16.39 -3.07 -13.22
N MET A 93 -15.37 -2.35 -13.70
CA MET A 93 -15.47 -0.91 -14.02
C MET A 93 -16.55 -0.58 -15.06
N LEU A 94 -16.79 -1.47 -16.05
CA LEU A 94 -17.75 -1.24 -17.13
C LEU A 94 -19.20 -1.42 -16.66
N PHE A 95 -19.41 -2.17 -15.57
CA PHE A 95 -20.74 -2.41 -15.03
C PHE A 95 -21.13 -1.32 -14.05
N SER A 96 -20.22 -0.94 -13.14
CA SER A 96 -20.48 0.13 -12.18
C SER A 96 -19.24 0.99 -11.99
N PRO A 97 -19.29 2.28 -12.38
CA PRO A 97 -18.17 3.20 -12.15
C PRO A 97 -17.89 3.45 -10.66
N ILE A 98 -18.84 3.14 -9.76
CA ILE A 98 -18.68 3.32 -8.30
C ILE A 98 -17.52 2.48 -7.75
N ILE A 99 -17.25 1.30 -8.32
CA ILE A 99 -16.16 0.43 -7.85
C ILE A 99 -14.78 1.11 -7.96
N ILE A 100 -14.62 2.00 -8.94
CA ILE A 100 -13.37 2.74 -9.19
C ILE A 100 -13.12 3.72 -8.04
N VAL A 101 -14.15 4.37 -7.52
CA VAL A 101 -14.04 5.27 -6.36
C VAL A 101 -13.49 4.51 -5.16
N CYS A 102 -14.08 3.35 -4.86
CA CYS A 102 -13.64 2.49 -3.76
C CYS A 102 -12.19 2.00 -3.96
N GLY A 103 -11.82 1.65 -5.19
CA GLY A 103 -10.46 1.23 -5.54
C GLY A 103 -9.42 2.35 -5.38
N VAL A 104 -9.71 3.56 -5.82
CA VAL A 104 -8.82 4.73 -5.63
C VAL A 104 -8.65 5.04 -4.14
N LEU A 105 -9.75 5.00 -3.38
CA LEU A 105 -9.70 5.21 -1.93
C LEU A 105 -8.83 4.15 -1.24
N TYR A 106 -8.99 2.88 -1.61
CA TYR A 106 -8.13 1.79 -1.13
C TYR A 106 -6.65 2.08 -1.39
N LEU A 107 -6.29 2.45 -2.62
CA LEU A 107 -4.90 2.74 -3.01
C LEU A 107 -4.27 3.90 -2.23
N ILE A 108 -5.04 4.97 -1.96
CA ILE A 108 -4.56 6.12 -1.19
C ILE A 108 -4.26 5.71 0.25
N VAL A 109 -5.21 5.05 0.91
CA VAL A 109 -5.03 4.63 2.31
C VAL A 109 -3.89 3.61 2.41
N LYS A 110 -3.83 2.65 1.47
CA LYS A 110 -2.77 1.64 1.42
C LYS A 110 -1.39 2.27 1.26
N TYR A 111 -1.24 3.27 0.40
CA TYR A 111 0.01 4.00 0.23
C TYR A 111 0.51 4.68 1.52
N ILE A 112 -0.40 5.26 2.30
CA ILE A 112 -0.05 5.89 3.58
C ILE A 112 0.32 4.83 4.62
N ALA A 113 -0.49 3.77 4.73
CA ALA A 113 -0.28 2.67 5.66
C ALA A 113 1.08 1.99 5.42
N ASP A 114 1.39 1.63 4.18
CA ASP A 114 2.65 0.97 3.82
C ASP A 114 3.88 1.84 4.13
N ARG A 115 3.79 3.16 3.92
CA ARG A 115 4.87 4.10 4.27
C ARG A 115 5.13 4.13 5.77
N VAL A 116 4.07 4.17 6.59
CA VAL A 116 4.18 4.20 8.05
C VAL A 116 4.73 2.88 8.57
N ARG A 117 4.22 1.75 8.04
CA ARG A 117 4.62 0.40 8.45
C ARG A 117 6.10 0.15 8.17
N ILE A 118 6.56 0.43 6.95
CA ILE A 118 7.97 0.31 6.59
C ILE A 118 8.84 1.19 7.46
N LYS A 119 8.49 2.47 7.65
CA LYS A 119 9.30 3.37 8.50
C LYS A 119 9.44 2.80 9.91
N ARG A 120 8.37 2.26 10.48
CA ARG A 120 8.37 1.64 11.81
C ARG A 120 9.28 0.41 11.90
N VAL A 121 9.18 -0.51 10.93
CA VAL A 121 10.00 -1.74 10.89
C VAL A 121 11.49 -1.42 10.75
N TYR A 122 11.85 -0.50 9.85
CA TYR A 122 13.25 -0.15 9.62
C TYR A 122 13.86 0.69 10.74
N ASP A 123 13.08 1.56 11.38
CA ASP A 123 13.54 2.33 12.55
C ASP A 123 13.92 1.38 13.71
N HIS A 124 13.09 0.36 13.95
CA HIS A 124 13.40 -0.69 14.94
C HIS A 124 14.69 -1.45 14.60
N ARG A 125 14.93 -1.77 13.32
CA ARG A 125 16.17 -2.46 12.89
C ARG A 125 17.42 -1.60 13.11
N VAL A 126 17.34 -0.28 12.93
CA VAL A 126 18.46 0.64 13.18
C VAL A 126 18.83 0.67 14.66
N GLN A 127 17.83 0.67 15.56
CA GLN A 127 18.08 0.66 17.01
C GLN A 127 18.80 -0.61 17.49
N LEU A 128 18.64 -1.72 16.77
CA LEU A 128 19.28 -3.01 17.11
C LEU A 128 20.70 -3.17 16.56
N ASN A 129 21.29 -2.15 15.92
CA ASN A 129 22.63 -2.20 15.28
C ASN A 129 22.82 -3.35 14.27
N TYR A 130 21.75 -3.97 13.78
CA TYR A 130 21.81 -4.95 12.71
C TYR A 130 22.11 -4.24 11.38
N GLY A 131 23.38 -4.22 10.98
CA GLY A 131 23.81 -3.82 9.63
C GLY A 131 23.17 -2.52 9.13
N ILE A 132 23.41 -1.40 9.83
CA ILE A 132 22.78 -0.09 9.61
C ILE A 132 22.79 0.33 8.13
N GLU A 133 23.92 0.11 7.43
CA GLU A 133 24.03 0.46 6.00
C GLU A 133 23.08 -0.38 5.13
N ARG A 134 22.99 -1.69 5.40
CA ARG A 134 22.12 -2.62 4.67
C ARG A 134 20.64 -2.32 4.92
N SER A 135 20.28 -2.03 6.17
CA SER A 135 18.93 -1.59 6.56
C SER A 135 18.51 -0.31 5.83
N LYS A 136 19.41 0.68 5.71
CA LYS A 136 19.15 1.93 4.96
C LYS A 136 18.97 1.68 3.45
N THR A 137 19.78 0.80 2.84
CA THR A 137 19.66 0.48 1.41
C THR A 137 18.36 -0.25 1.09
N ASP A 138 17.98 -1.19 1.94
CA ASP A 138 16.76 -1.99 1.78
C ASP A 138 15.52 -1.12 1.99
N LEU A 139 15.48 -0.28 3.02
CA LEU A 139 14.42 0.73 3.18
C LEU A 139 14.20 1.56 1.90
N LYS A 140 15.31 1.98 1.25
CA LYS A 140 15.25 2.78 0.02
C LYS A 140 14.77 1.96 -1.18
N SER A 141 15.03 0.66 -1.27
CA SER A 141 14.52 -0.19 -2.34
C SER A 141 13.01 -0.43 -2.17
N HIS A 142 12.54 -0.77 -0.97
CA HIS A 142 11.11 -0.99 -0.71
C HIS A 142 10.27 0.27 -0.96
N LEU A 143 10.72 1.44 -0.51
CA LEU A 143 10.02 2.70 -0.78
C LEU A 143 10.03 3.11 -2.27
N ARG A 144 11.02 2.66 -3.06
CA ARG A 144 11.01 2.85 -4.52
C ARG A 144 10.00 1.93 -5.17
N MET A 145 9.94 0.67 -4.72
CA MET A 145 9.00 -0.32 -5.24
C MET A 145 7.55 0.07 -4.97
N ILE A 146 7.18 0.49 -3.75
CA ILE A 146 5.83 1.00 -3.45
C ILE A 146 5.46 2.13 -4.39
N ARG A 147 6.33 3.13 -4.55
CA ARG A 147 6.07 4.27 -5.43
C ARG A 147 5.87 3.83 -6.88
N LEU A 148 6.68 2.89 -7.36
CA LEU A 148 6.55 2.36 -8.72
C LEU A 148 5.21 1.63 -8.88
N VAL A 149 4.87 0.73 -7.97
CA VAL A 149 3.61 -0.04 -8.03
C VAL A 149 2.42 0.89 -7.95
N MET A 150 2.39 1.86 -7.03
CA MET A 150 1.30 2.84 -6.92
C MET A 150 1.13 3.68 -8.20
N ARG A 151 2.23 4.15 -8.80
CA ARG A 151 2.15 4.91 -10.06
C ARG A 151 1.65 4.03 -11.20
N LEU A 152 2.10 2.78 -11.27
CA LEU A 152 1.69 1.85 -12.31
C LEU A 152 0.21 1.50 -12.20
N THR A 153 -0.29 1.23 -10.99
CA THR A 153 -1.70 0.91 -10.77
C THR A 153 -2.60 2.12 -11.03
N LEU A 154 -2.22 3.33 -10.59
CA LEU A 154 -2.95 4.56 -10.88
C LEU A 154 -2.97 4.91 -12.36
N PHE A 155 -1.83 4.77 -13.05
CA PHE A 155 -1.74 5.02 -14.49
C PHE A 155 -2.62 4.04 -15.27
N SER A 156 -2.56 2.76 -14.92
CA SER A 156 -3.41 1.73 -15.54
C SER A 156 -4.89 2.01 -15.28
N LEU A 157 -5.28 2.35 -14.05
CA LEU A 157 -6.66 2.72 -13.71
C LEU A 157 -7.13 3.96 -14.49
N SER A 158 -6.25 4.92 -14.74
CA SER A 158 -6.54 6.10 -15.57
C SER A 158 -6.81 5.72 -17.04
N ILE A 159 -6.05 4.79 -17.61
CA ILE A 159 -6.29 4.29 -18.98
C ILE A 159 -7.64 3.58 -19.05
N PHE A 160 -7.90 2.69 -18.09
CA PHE A 160 -9.11 1.90 -18.06
C PHE A 160 -10.38 2.74 -17.84
N THR A 161 -10.32 3.76 -16.97
CA THR A 161 -11.41 4.75 -16.79
C THR A 161 -11.64 5.59 -18.04
N PHE A 162 -10.59 5.95 -18.78
CA PHE A 162 -10.72 6.65 -20.06
C PHE A 162 -11.46 5.79 -21.09
N ILE A 163 -11.06 4.52 -21.23
CA ILE A 163 -11.72 3.56 -22.13
C ILE A 163 -13.21 3.41 -21.76
N ALA A 164 -13.52 3.26 -20.47
CA ALA A 164 -14.89 3.17 -19.98
C ALA A 164 -15.70 4.45 -20.28
N SER A 165 -15.10 5.63 -20.10
CA SER A 165 -15.74 6.91 -20.42
C SER A 165 -16.06 7.03 -21.91
N CYS A 166 -15.10 6.70 -22.78
CA CYS A 166 -15.32 6.66 -24.24
C CYS A 166 -16.46 5.71 -24.62
N PHE A 167 -16.51 4.52 -24.01
CA PHE A 167 -17.59 3.55 -24.24
C PHE A 167 -18.98 4.13 -23.89
N PHE A 168 -19.11 4.75 -22.72
CA PHE A 168 -20.39 5.33 -22.31
C PHE A 168 -20.77 6.56 -23.15
N VAL A 169 -19.81 7.41 -23.53
CA VAL A 169 -20.06 8.57 -24.41
C VAL A 169 -20.61 8.12 -25.77
N VAL A 170 -20.02 7.08 -26.38
CA VAL A 170 -20.55 6.53 -27.63
C VAL A 170 -21.96 5.97 -27.44
N ARG A 171 -22.25 5.34 -26.30
CA ARG A 171 -23.58 4.81 -25.99
C ARG A 171 -24.64 5.88 -25.76
N VAL A 172 -24.27 7.04 -25.22
CA VAL A 172 -25.18 8.18 -25.05
C VAL A 172 -25.74 8.64 -26.40
N LEU A 173 -24.96 8.57 -27.48
CA LEU A 173 -25.42 8.93 -28.83
C LEU A 173 -26.58 8.04 -29.33
N THR A 174 -26.78 6.86 -28.74
CA THR A 174 -27.85 5.93 -29.12
C THR A 174 -29.04 5.96 -28.16
N ASN A 175 -28.80 6.25 -26.86
CA ASN A 175 -29.85 6.23 -25.84
C ASN A 175 -29.49 7.17 -24.69
N ASP A 176 -30.35 8.16 -24.43
CA ASP A 176 -30.19 9.19 -23.40
C ASP A 176 -30.14 8.63 -21.98
N GLY A 177 -30.65 7.42 -21.74
CA GLY A 177 -30.62 6.75 -20.43
C GLY A 177 -29.21 6.44 -19.90
N PHE A 178 -28.18 6.47 -20.76
CA PHE A 178 -26.79 6.26 -20.36
C PHE A 178 -26.03 7.54 -19.99
N LEU A 179 -26.66 8.71 -20.12
CA LEU A 179 -26.08 10.01 -19.78
C LEU A 179 -25.53 10.08 -18.33
N PRO A 180 -26.24 9.62 -17.28
CA PRO A 180 -25.68 9.65 -15.92
C PRO A 180 -24.44 8.76 -15.76
N HIS A 181 -24.36 7.64 -16.47
CA HIS A 181 -23.21 6.74 -16.42
C HIS A 181 -21.98 7.35 -17.12
N ALA A 182 -22.21 8.04 -18.25
CA ALA A 182 -21.16 8.74 -18.98
C ALA A 182 -20.58 9.91 -18.15
N LEU A 183 -21.43 10.72 -17.53
CA LEU A 183 -21.01 11.81 -16.65
C LEU A 183 -20.22 11.28 -15.45
N LEU A 184 -20.72 10.23 -14.79
CA LEU A 184 -20.04 9.62 -13.65
C LEU A 184 -18.69 9.02 -14.05
N SER A 185 -18.60 8.29 -15.17
CA SER A 185 -17.33 7.75 -15.64
C SER A 185 -16.32 8.84 -16.01
N SER A 186 -16.79 9.95 -16.60
CA SER A 186 -15.94 11.08 -16.99
C SER A 186 -15.41 11.82 -15.76
N THR A 187 -16.26 12.14 -14.78
CA THR A 187 -15.83 12.78 -13.53
C THR A 187 -14.81 11.93 -12.79
N LEU A 188 -14.99 10.61 -12.74
CA LEU A 188 -14.04 9.70 -12.11
C LEU A 188 -12.70 9.61 -12.81
N HIS A 189 -12.68 9.74 -14.15
CA HIS A 189 -11.43 9.84 -14.88
C HIS A 189 -10.63 11.09 -14.45
N PHE A 190 -11.30 12.25 -14.36
CA PHE A 190 -10.66 13.47 -13.86
C PHE A 190 -10.19 13.33 -12.41
N VAL A 191 -10.96 12.64 -11.55
CA VAL A 191 -10.54 12.34 -10.17
C VAL A 191 -9.28 11.46 -10.17
N CYS A 192 -9.21 10.42 -11.01
CA CYS A 192 -8.02 9.57 -11.11
C CYS A 192 -6.78 10.37 -11.57
N LEU A 193 -6.95 11.27 -12.56
CA LEU A 193 -5.87 12.16 -13.00
C LEU A 193 -5.43 13.13 -11.89
N ALA A 194 -6.38 13.71 -11.15
CA ALA A 194 -6.09 14.59 -10.03
C ALA A 194 -5.32 13.84 -8.92
N VAL A 195 -5.73 12.62 -8.58
CA VAL A 195 -5.02 11.77 -7.61
C VAL A 195 -3.62 11.43 -8.11
N MET A 196 -3.46 11.06 -9.38
CA MET A 196 -2.15 10.81 -9.98
C MET A 196 -1.25 12.04 -9.88
N PHE A 197 -1.79 13.23 -10.17
CA PHE A 197 -1.06 14.50 -10.03
C PHE A 197 -0.68 14.78 -8.58
N VAL A 198 -1.59 14.61 -7.63
CA VAL A 198 -1.32 14.79 -6.20
C VAL A 198 -0.23 13.84 -5.72
N VAL A 199 -0.31 12.54 -6.03
CA VAL A 199 0.72 11.55 -5.67
C VAL A 199 2.06 11.91 -6.29
N TRP A 200 2.06 12.36 -7.55
CA TRP A 200 3.27 12.84 -8.20
C TRP A 200 3.88 14.05 -7.47
N ARG A 201 3.07 15.05 -7.11
CA ARG A 201 3.51 16.24 -6.35
C ARG A 201 4.04 15.87 -4.96
N LEU A 202 3.36 14.98 -4.25
CA LEU A 202 3.79 14.48 -2.93
C LEU A 202 5.14 13.75 -3.03
N ASP A 203 5.33 12.94 -4.07
CA ASP A 203 6.60 12.25 -4.30
C ASP A 203 7.74 13.22 -4.64
N VAL A 204 7.48 14.25 -5.44
CA VAL A 204 8.46 15.31 -5.76
C VAL A 204 8.86 16.04 -4.48
N ALA A 205 7.89 16.52 -3.69
CA ALA A 205 8.16 17.19 -2.42
C ALA A 205 8.98 16.32 -1.45
N HIS A 206 8.69 15.02 -1.38
CA HIS A 206 9.48 14.09 -0.58
C HIS A 206 10.91 13.88 -1.09
N ASN A 207 11.14 13.94 -2.40
CA ASN A 207 12.49 13.85 -2.95
C ASN A 207 13.29 15.12 -2.62
N ASP A 208 12.68 16.30 -2.71
CA ASP A 208 13.33 17.58 -2.41
C ASP A 208 13.77 17.66 -0.94
N VAL A 209 12.88 17.30 -0.01
CA VAL A 209 13.20 17.25 1.43
C VAL A 209 14.33 16.26 1.72
N ARG A 210 14.38 15.12 1.02
CA ARG A 210 15.47 14.14 1.16
C ARG A 210 16.80 14.66 0.63
N LEU A 211 16.79 15.38 -0.49
CA LEU A 211 17.99 15.99 -1.04
C LEU A 211 18.54 17.02 -0.04
N LEU A 212 17.68 17.88 0.49
CA LEU A 212 18.06 18.85 1.51
C LEU A 212 18.64 18.18 2.77
N ALA A 213 17.99 17.14 3.29
CA ALA A 213 18.49 16.39 4.44
C ALA A 213 19.86 15.75 4.16
N SER A 214 20.08 15.19 2.95
CA SER A 214 21.37 14.62 2.58
C SER A 214 22.47 15.67 2.44
N GLN A 215 22.14 16.87 1.95
CA GLN A 215 23.09 18.00 1.86
C GLN A 215 23.51 18.48 3.26
N VAL A 216 22.56 18.57 4.19
CA VAL A 216 22.83 18.91 5.61
C VAL A 216 23.72 17.85 6.26
N GLU A 217 23.45 16.55 6.07
CA GLU A 217 24.27 15.48 6.65
C GLU A 217 25.71 15.45 6.09
N ILE A 218 25.89 15.79 4.80
CA ILE A 218 27.21 15.92 4.17
C ILE A 218 27.94 17.17 4.69
N HIS A 219 27.24 18.30 4.80
CA HIS A 219 27.81 19.54 5.34
C HIS A 219 28.23 19.36 6.80
N GLU A 220 27.43 18.64 7.58
CA GLU A 220 27.70 18.31 8.97
C GLU A 220 28.92 17.37 9.10
N LYS A 221 29.01 16.32 8.27
CA LYS A 221 30.20 15.45 8.18
C LYS A 221 31.49 16.16 7.77
N HIS A 222 31.40 17.27 7.02
CA HIS A 222 32.57 18.07 6.62
C HIS A 222 32.92 19.19 7.61
N SER A 223 32.02 19.53 8.54
CA SER A 223 32.24 20.61 9.52
C SER A 223 32.86 20.12 10.82
N TYR A 224 32.86 18.81 11.09
CA TYR A 224 33.58 18.22 12.22
C TYR A 224 34.78 17.43 11.72
N PRO A 225 36.02 17.68 12.21
CA PRO A 225 37.13 16.78 11.93
C PRO A 225 36.81 15.40 12.50
N LEU A 226 37.06 14.35 11.71
CA LEU A 226 37.00 12.94 12.15
C LEU A 226 37.95 12.72 13.34
N ASN A 227 37.48 12.97 14.55
CA ASN A 227 38.05 12.35 15.73
C ASN A 227 37.30 11.04 15.99
N ALA A 228 38.05 9.96 15.81
CA ALA A 228 37.61 8.59 15.98
C ALA A 228 36.95 8.39 17.36
N TYR A 229 35.67 8.04 17.37
CA TYR A 229 35.06 7.39 18.51
C TYR A 229 35.45 5.91 18.48
N GLN A 230 36.56 5.56 19.14
CA GLN A 230 36.84 4.18 19.52
C GLN A 230 35.96 3.81 20.71
N PRO A 231 35.09 2.78 20.63
CA PRO A 231 34.36 2.32 21.80
C PRO A 231 35.36 1.72 22.81
N PRO A 232 35.23 2.01 24.12
CA PRO A 232 36.07 1.41 25.14
C PRO A 232 35.53 0.02 25.45
N PHE A 233 35.86 -0.99 24.64
CA PHE A 233 35.72 -2.39 25.04
C PHE A 233 37.11 -3.02 25.18
N LYS A 234 37.72 -2.77 26.33
CA LYS A 234 38.74 -3.64 26.94
C LYS A 234 38.24 -3.98 28.34
N PHE A 235 38.48 -5.24 28.73
CA PHE A 235 38.18 -5.91 30.00
C PHE A 235 36.85 -6.65 30.08
N LEU A 236 36.88 -7.96 29.81
CA LEU A 236 36.91 -9.00 30.86
C LEU A 236 36.86 -10.39 30.21
N LEU A 237 38.03 -10.99 29.98
CA LEU A 237 38.26 -12.43 29.93
C LEU A 237 39.72 -12.66 30.35
N GLN A 238 39.91 -12.73 31.67
CA GLN A 238 40.95 -13.52 32.33
C GLN A 238 40.22 -14.46 33.29
#